data_AF-A0A3B8LNT5-F1
#
_entry.id   AF-A0A3B8LNT5-F1
#
_cell.length_a   1.000
_cell.length_b   1.000
_cell.length_c   1.000
_cell.angle_alpha   90.00
_cell.angle_beta   90.00
_cell.angle_gamma   90.00
#
_symmetry.space_group_name_H-M   'P 1'
#
loop_
_entity.id
_entity.type
_entity.pdbx_description
1 polymer ?
#
loop_
_entity_poly.entity_id
_entity_poly.type
_entity_poly.pdbx_seq_one_letter_code
_entity_poly.pdbx_strand_id
1 'polypeptide(L)'
;MTIDLNITMLFQLAFFVASYWVMKTMLFPPVLTLIKRRELMIAKANEELRRRDAEGKQMREDYNRKMRDARIQAQEIHNKNRQVSAEREREILEAARKKAAQYLYEGEVKLEEQRTQARKELDEKADELSNQIVEKILGRPISS
;
A
#
# COMPACT_ATOMS: atom_id res chain seq x y z
N MET A 1 -53.06 82.32 32.95
CA MET A 1 -53.25 80.89 32.61
C MET A 1 -52.87 80.09 33.85
N THR A 2 -53.76 80.06 34.83
CA THR A 2 -53.55 79.30 36.07
C THR A 2 -53.71 77.83 35.71
N ILE A 3 -52.69 77.04 36.01
CA ILE A 3 -52.76 75.59 35.89
C ILE A 3 -53.57 75.13 37.09
N ASP A 4 -54.89 75.09 36.93
CA ASP A 4 -55.75 74.40 37.87
C ASP A 4 -55.42 72.91 37.76
N LEU A 5 -54.93 72.35 38.87
CA LEU A 5 -54.60 70.94 38.99
C LEU A 5 -55.90 70.13 38.90
N ASN A 6 -56.32 69.84 37.67
CA ASN A 6 -57.54 69.13 37.38
C ASN A 6 -57.36 67.64 37.63
N ILE A 7 -58.41 66.98 38.13
CA ILE A 7 -58.44 65.52 38.33
C ILE A 7 -58.11 64.74 37.03
N THR A 8 -58.43 65.32 35.87
CA THR A 8 -58.07 64.84 34.53
C THR A 8 -56.56 64.66 34.35
N MET A 9 -55.74 65.54 34.93
CA MET A 9 -54.28 65.45 34.86
C MET A 9 -53.75 64.26 35.67
N LEU A 10 -54.37 63.97 36.82
CA LEU A 10 -54.04 62.81 37.64
C LEU A 10 -54.40 61.50 36.92
N PHE A 11 -55.57 61.44 36.28
CA PHE A 11 -55.96 60.30 35.43
C PHE A 11 -55.04 60.13 34.23
N GLN A 12 -54.63 61.23 33.58
CA GLN A 12 -53.69 61.18 32.46
C GLN A 12 -52.31 60.66 32.89
N LEU A 13 -51.82 61.08 34.06
CA LEU A 13 -50.57 60.56 34.62
C LEU A 13 -50.69 59.07 34.97
N ALA A 14 -51.79 58.65 35.61
CA ALA A 14 -52.04 57.25 35.91
C ALA A 14 -52.08 56.39 34.63
N PHE A 15 -52.72 56.87 33.57
CA PHE A 15 -52.76 56.20 32.28
C PHE A 15 -51.38 56.12 31.63
N PHE A 16 -50.59 57.19 31.69
CA PHE A 16 -49.21 57.20 31.18
C PHE A 16 -48.32 56.19 31.92
N VAL A 17 -48.40 56.14 33.25
CA VAL A 17 -47.64 55.19 34.06
C VAL A 17 -48.09 53.75 33.78
N ALA A 18 -49.39 53.50 33.68
CA ALA A 18 -49.93 52.19 33.32
C ALA A 18 -49.45 51.75 31.92
N SER A 19 -49.53 52.63 30.93
CA SER A 19 -49.05 52.39 29.56
C SER A 19 -47.54 52.13 29.51
N TYR A 20 -46.74 52.92 30.23
CA TYR A 20 -45.30 52.70 30.38
C TYR A 20 -45.01 51.32 30.97
N TRP A 21 -45.76 50.91 32.00
CA TRP A 21 -45.57 49.62 32.65
C TRP A 21 -45.92 48.46 31.71
N VAL A 22 -47.03 48.56 30.98
CA VAL A 22 -47.41 47.60 29.93
C VAL A 22 -46.35 47.52 28.84
N MET A 23 -45.82 48.64 28.38
CA MET A 23 -44.78 48.64 27.35
C MET A 23 -43.48 48.00 27.86
N LYS A 24 -43.07 48.33 29.10
CA LYS A 24 -41.91 47.77 29.80
C LYS A 24 -42.00 46.25 29.93
N THR A 25 -43.15 45.71 30.31
CA THR A 25 -43.31 44.26 30.56
C THR A 25 -43.67 43.48 29.31
N MET A 26 -44.49 44.04 28.41
CA MET A 26 -45.07 43.30 27.29
C MET A 26 -44.36 43.55 25.96
N LEU A 27 -43.84 44.75 25.69
CA LEU A 27 -43.36 45.13 24.36
C LEU A 27 -41.83 45.09 24.21
N PHE A 28 -41.09 45.64 25.17
CA PHE A 28 -39.62 45.66 25.10
C PHE A 28 -38.98 44.27 25.16
N PRO A 29 -39.40 43.34 26.05
CA PRO A 29 -38.79 42.02 26.15
C PRO A 29 -38.88 41.17 24.86
N PRO A 30 -40.03 41.03 24.17
CA PRO A 30 -40.08 40.25 22.94
C PRO A 30 -39.28 40.88 21.79
N VAL A 31 -39.26 42.22 21.68
CA VAL A 31 -38.48 42.92 20.65
C VAL A 31 -36.98 42.70 20.85
N LEU A 32 -36.48 42.88 22.07
CA LEU A 32 -35.07 42.64 22.39
C LEU A 32 -34.69 41.16 22.19
N THR A 33 -35.59 40.24 22.54
CA THR A 33 -35.37 38.80 22.34
C THR A 33 -35.29 38.46 20.85
N LEU A 34 -36.11 39.07 20.00
CA LEU A 34 -36.07 38.86 18.56
C LEU A 34 -34.74 39.33 17.94
N ILE A 35 -34.25 40.51 18.36
CA ILE A 35 -32.97 41.06 17.89
C ILE A 35 -31.82 40.14 18.32
N LYS A 36 -31.74 39.79 19.61
CA LYS A 36 -30.73 38.85 20.13
C LYS A 36 -30.78 37.50 19.44
N ARG A 37 -31.98 36.98 19.14
CA ARG A 37 -32.13 35.70 18.44
C ARG A 37 -31.56 35.78 17.03
N ARG A 38 -31.80 36.87 16.30
CA ARG A 38 -31.23 37.07 14.96
C ARG A 38 -29.70 37.15 15.01
N GLU A 39 -29.15 37.94 15.93
CA GLU A 39 -27.70 38.05 16.13
C GLU A 39 -27.06 36.69 16.45
N LEU A 40 -27.65 35.94 17.39
CA LEU A 40 -27.16 34.60 17.76
C LEU A 40 -27.24 33.61 16.60
N MET A 41 -28.31 33.64 15.81
CA MET A 41 -28.45 32.76 14.64
C MET A 41 -27.37 33.06 13.59
N ILE A 42 -27.12 34.33 13.30
CA ILE A 42 -26.09 34.75 12.33
C ILE A 42 -24.69 34.38 12.86
N ALA A 43 -24.42 34.65 14.14
CA ALA A 43 -23.15 34.30 14.77
C ALA A 43 -22.90 32.78 14.72
N LYS A 44 -23.91 31.97 15.07
CA LYS A 44 -23.82 30.51 15.00
C LYS A 44 -23.64 29.99 13.58
N ALA A 45 -24.37 30.55 12.60
CA ALA A 45 -24.21 30.18 11.20
C ALA A 45 -22.79 30.46 10.70
N ASN A 46 -22.23 31.63 11.04
CA ASN A 46 -20.86 31.98 10.68
C ASN A 46 -19.82 31.09 11.37
N GLU A 47 -20.03 30.75 12.64
CA GLU A 47 -19.17 29.83 13.37
C GLU A 47 -19.22 28.42 12.75
N GLU A 48 -20.41 27.92 12.41
CA GLU A 48 -20.56 26.63 11.76
C GLU A 48 -19.90 26.60 10.39
N LEU A 49 -20.07 27.64 9.57
CA LEU A 49 -19.38 27.77 8.28
C LEU A 49 -17.87 27.71 8.45
N ARG A 50 -17.30 28.48 9.40
CA ARG A 50 -15.86 28.45 9.69
C ARG A 50 -15.39 27.06 10.15
N ARG A 51 -16.18 26.38 10.99
CA ARG A 51 -15.87 25.04 11.46
C ARG A 51 -15.87 24.04 10.31
N ARG A 52 -16.90 24.06 9.47
CA ARG A 52 -17.02 23.20 8.29
C ARG A 52 -15.89 23.44 7.27
N ASP A 53 -15.51 24.68 7.05
CA ASP A 53 -14.38 25.02 6.19
C ASP A 53 -13.05 24.52 6.76
N ALA A 54 -12.83 24.66 8.07
CA ALA A 54 -11.64 24.15 8.74
C ALA A 54 -11.58 22.61 8.70
N GLU A 55 -12.68 21.93 9.04
CA GLU A 55 -12.82 20.47 8.94
C GLU A 55 -12.56 19.99 7.50
N GLY A 56 -13.15 20.67 6.50
CA GLY A 56 -12.97 20.33 5.09
C GLY A 56 -11.54 20.52 4.60
N LYS A 57 -10.87 21.60 5.02
CA LYS A 57 -9.44 21.82 4.71
C LYS A 57 -8.57 20.74 5.36
N GLN A 58 -8.78 20.45 6.63
CA GLN A 58 -8.03 19.42 7.35
C GLN A 58 -8.22 18.04 6.72
N MET A 59 -9.47 17.66 6.41
CA MET A 59 -9.77 16.39 5.75
C MET A 59 -9.08 16.28 4.39
N ARG A 60 -9.03 17.38 3.62
CA ARG A 60 -8.35 17.41 2.32
C ARG A 60 -6.84 17.31 2.46
N GLU A 61 -6.25 17.97 3.45
CA GLU A 61 -4.82 17.86 3.76
C GLU A 61 -4.44 16.45 4.20
N ASP A 62 -5.22 15.84 5.08
CA ASP A 62 -5.01 14.47 5.55
C ASP A 62 -5.17 13.45 4.42
N TYR A 63 -6.18 13.62 3.56
CA TYR A 63 -6.35 12.80 2.37
C TYR A 63 -5.14 12.90 1.44
N ASN A 64 -4.69 14.13 1.14
CA ASN A 64 -3.53 14.36 0.29
C ASN A 64 -2.24 13.77 0.91
N ARG A 65 -2.08 13.86 2.23
CA ARG A 65 -0.96 13.24 2.95
C ARG A 65 -0.99 11.72 2.80
N LYS A 66 -2.12 11.08 3.12
CA LYS A 66 -2.29 9.63 2.99
C LYS A 66 -2.07 9.14 1.56
N MET A 67 -2.53 9.89 0.56
CA MET A 67 -2.29 9.56 -0.85
C MET A 67 -0.81 9.65 -1.25
N ARG A 68 -0.08 10.65 -0.74
CA ARG A 68 1.37 10.73 -0.96
C ARG A 68 2.11 9.58 -0.28
N ASP A 69 1.76 9.29 0.97
CA ASP A 69 2.40 8.21 1.73
C ASP A 69 2.14 6.85 1.06
N ALA A 70 0.91 6.59 0.61
CA ALA A 70 0.56 5.39 -0.13
C ALA A 70 1.35 5.25 -1.45
N ARG A 71 1.57 6.36 -2.19
CA ARG A 71 2.40 6.35 -3.40
C ARG A 71 3.86 6.03 -3.10
N ILE A 72 4.40 6.60 -2.03
CA ILE A 72 5.79 6.34 -1.59
C ILE A 72 5.93 4.85 -1.23
N GLN A 73 5.03 4.32 -0.40
CA GLN A 73 5.05 2.91 -0.02
C GLN A 73 4.91 1.98 -1.23
N ALA A 74 4.00 2.29 -2.17
CA ALA A 74 3.85 1.50 -3.39
C ALA A 74 5.14 1.49 -4.23
N GLN A 75 5.81 2.64 -4.36
CA GLN A 75 7.08 2.73 -5.08
C GLN A 75 8.19 1.96 -4.38
N GLU A 76 8.24 2.01 -3.05
CA GLU A 76 9.20 1.27 -2.24
C GLU A 76 9.00 -0.24 -2.38
N ILE A 77 7.75 -0.72 -2.29
CA ILE A 77 7.40 -2.14 -2.50
C ILE A 77 7.80 -2.58 -3.91
N HIS A 78 7.49 -1.77 -4.92
CA HIS A 78 7.85 -2.08 -6.31
C HIS A 78 9.37 -2.18 -6.48
N ASN A 79 10.12 -1.23 -5.93
CA ASN A 79 11.59 -1.23 -6.00
C ASN A 79 12.20 -2.43 -5.26
N LYS A 80 11.68 -2.75 -4.08
CA LYS A 80 12.10 -3.92 -3.29
C LYS A 80 11.81 -5.21 -4.04
N ASN A 81 10.60 -5.37 -4.59
CA ASN A 81 10.25 -6.55 -5.38
C ASN A 81 11.14 -6.68 -6.62
N ARG A 82 11.46 -5.58 -7.30
CA ARG A 82 12.38 -5.60 -8.44
C ARG A 82 13.78 -6.07 -8.04
N GLN A 83 14.31 -5.61 -6.91
CA GLN A 83 15.61 -6.07 -6.40
C GLN A 83 15.58 -7.54 -6.04
N VAL A 84 14.58 -7.98 -5.27
CA VAL A 84 14.42 -9.39 -4.87
C VAL A 84 14.28 -10.30 -6.08
N SER A 85 13.48 -9.90 -7.09
CA SER A 85 13.33 -10.66 -8.32
C SER A 85 14.64 -10.77 -9.10
N ALA A 86 15.40 -9.68 -9.22
CA ALA A 86 16.68 -9.68 -9.92
C ALA A 86 17.72 -10.54 -9.20
N GLU A 87 17.74 -10.52 -7.87
CA GLU A 87 18.62 -11.38 -7.07
C GLU A 87 18.22 -12.86 -7.20
N ARG A 88 16.92 -13.14 -7.13
CA ARG A 88 16.41 -14.50 -7.31
C ARG A 88 16.67 -15.06 -8.71
N GLU A 89 16.54 -14.22 -9.73
CA GLU A 89 16.88 -14.58 -11.11
C GLU A 89 18.37 -14.95 -11.23
N ARG A 90 19.27 -14.17 -10.63
CA ARG A 90 20.70 -14.48 -10.58
C ARG A 90 20.98 -15.79 -9.87
N GLU A 91 20.39 -16.02 -8.70
CA GLU A 91 20.55 -17.27 -7.95
C GLU A 91 20.11 -18.49 -8.78
N ILE A 92 18.97 -18.39 -9.46
CA ILE A 92 18.46 -19.48 -10.31
C ILE A 92 19.41 -19.74 -11.48
N LEU A 93 19.89 -18.69 -12.14
CA LEU A 93 20.84 -18.79 -13.25
C LEU A 93 22.18 -19.40 -12.81
N GLU A 94 22.71 -18.98 -11.67
CA GLU A 94 23.95 -19.54 -11.11
C GLU A 94 23.79 -21.00 -10.71
N ALA A 95 22.67 -21.36 -10.06
CA ALA A 95 22.36 -22.75 -9.72
C ALA A 95 22.22 -23.61 -10.98
N ALA A 96 21.57 -23.11 -12.03
CA ALA A 96 21.43 -23.80 -13.31
C ALA A 96 22.80 -24.00 -14.00
N ARG A 97 23.65 -22.97 -14.02
CA ARG A 97 25.02 -23.05 -14.55
C ARG A 97 25.86 -24.08 -13.80
N LYS A 98 25.79 -24.07 -12.46
CA LYS A 98 26.52 -25.04 -11.63
C LYS A 98 26.07 -26.47 -11.90
N LYS A 99 24.75 -26.70 -11.99
CA LYS A 99 24.19 -28.02 -12.36
C LYS A 99 24.63 -28.46 -13.75
N ALA A 100 24.61 -27.55 -14.73
CA ALA A 100 25.07 -27.85 -16.09
C ALA A 100 26.56 -28.23 -16.12
N ALA A 101 27.41 -27.49 -15.40
CA ALA A 101 28.83 -27.81 -15.28
C ALA A 101 29.06 -29.16 -14.59
N GLN A 102 28.33 -29.47 -13.52
CA GLN A 102 28.38 -30.78 -12.87
C GLN A 102 27.96 -31.91 -13.82
N TYR A 103 26.86 -31.71 -14.57
CA TYR A 103 26.38 -32.70 -15.53
C TYR A 103 27.39 -32.97 -16.65
N LEU A 104 28.04 -31.93 -17.18
CA LEU A 104 29.10 -32.08 -18.17
C LEU A 104 30.29 -32.84 -17.61
N TYR A 105 30.75 -32.49 -16.41
CA TYR A 105 31.86 -33.17 -15.74
C TYR A 105 31.55 -34.66 -15.49
N GLU A 106 30.37 -34.98 -14.97
CA GLU A 106 29.92 -36.37 -14.79
C GLU A 106 29.85 -37.13 -16.12
N GLY A 107 29.44 -36.45 -17.20
CA GLY A 107 29.43 -37.00 -18.55
C GLY A 107 30.82 -37.31 -19.08
N GLU A 108 31.79 -36.40 -18.88
CA GLU A 108 33.19 -36.61 -19.26
C GLU A 108 33.82 -37.77 -18.51
N VAL A 109 33.60 -37.87 -17.19
CA VAL A 109 34.11 -38.98 -16.37
C VAL A 109 33.55 -40.32 -16.86
N LYS A 110 32.22 -40.42 -17.08
CA LYS A 110 31.59 -41.63 -17.60
C LYS A 110 32.09 -42.00 -19.00
N LEU A 111 32.32 -41.02 -19.86
CA LEU A 111 32.83 -41.25 -21.21
C LEU A 111 34.25 -41.81 -21.17
N GLU A 112 35.11 -41.32 -20.29
CA GLU A 112 36.48 -41.81 -20.14
C GLU A 112 36.52 -43.23 -19.55
N GLU A 113 35.65 -43.53 -18.59
CA GLU A 113 35.45 -44.90 -18.08
C GLU A 113 35.00 -45.85 -19.20
N GLN A 114 33.99 -45.45 -20.00
CA GLN A 114 33.51 -46.24 -21.13
C GLN A 114 34.57 -46.46 -22.19
N ARG A 115 35.40 -45.44 -22.51
CA ARG A 115 36.52 -45.58 -23.43
C ARG A 115 37.55 -46.57 -22.94
N THR A 116 37.89 -46.50 -21.65
CA THR A 116 38.86 -47.42 -21.04
C THR A 116 38.34 -48.86 -21.07
N GLN A 117 37.07 -49.06 -20.74
CA GLN A 117 36.42 -50.37 -20.79
C GLN A 117 36.37 -50.92 -22.22
N ALA A 118 35.93 -50.10 -23.19
CA ALA A 118 35.86 -50.50 -24.58
C ALA A 118 37.23 -50.85 -25.18
N ARG A 119 38.30 -50.14 -24.77
CA ARG A 119 39.68 -50.49 -25.18
C ARG A 119 40.09 -51.86 -24.66
N LYS A 120 39.86 -52.14 -23.37
CA LYS A 120 40.16 -53.47 -22.79
C LYS A 120 39.41 -54.59 -23.50
N GLU A 121 38.12 -54.40 -23.76
CA GLU A 121 37.31 -55.39 -24.49
C GLU A 121 37.79 -55.62 -25.93
N LEU A 122 38.29 -54.58 -26.60
CA LEU A 122 38.88 -54.70 -27.94
C LEU A 122 40.21 -55.45 -27.90
N ASP A 123 41.07 -55.17 -26.91
CA ASP A 123 42.34 -55.88 -26.73
C ASP A 123 42.10 -57.37 -26.44
N GLU A 124 41.18 -57.70 -25.52
CA GLU A 124 40.79 -59.08 -25.22
C GLU A 124 40.25 -59.82 -26.45
N LYS A 125 39.40 -59.17 -27.25
CA LYS A 125 38.89 -59.74 -28.51
C LYS A 125 39.96 -59.88 -29.58
N ALA A 126 40.94 -58.98 -29.63
CA ALA A 126 42.05 -59.06 -30.57
C ALA A 126 42.96 -60.25 -30.24
N ASP A 127 43.22 -60.51 -28.95
CA ASP A 127 43.96 -61.68 -28.48
C ASP A 127 43.20 -62.98 -28.80
N GLU A 128 41.89 -63.02 -28.52
CA GLU A 128 41.04 -64.18 -28.85
C GLU A 128 41.05 -64.47 -30.37
N LEU A 129 40.88 -63.44 -31.21
CA LEU A 129 40.90 -63.58 -32.65
C LEU A 129 42.27 -64.03 -33.18
N SER A 130 43.35 -63.51 -32.59
CA SER A 130 44.72 -63.91 -32.93
C SER A 130 44.96 -65.38 -32.62
N ASN A 131 44.53 -65.86 -31.45
CA ASN A 131 44.59 -67.27 -31.08
C ASN A 131 43.80 -68.16 -32.04
N GLN A 132 42.58 -67.75 -32.41
CA GLN A 132 41.77 -68.48 -33.40
C GLN A 132 42.44 -68.55 -34.78
N ILE A 133 43.11 -67.48 -35.22
CA ILE A 133 43.87 -67.45 -36.48
C ILE A 133 45.06 -68.39 -36.41
N VAL A 134 45.83 -68.35 -35.31
CA VAL A 134 46.99 -69.23 -35.11
C VAL A 134 46.57 -70.70 -35.10
N GLU A 135 45.48 -71.04 -34.42
CA GLU A 135 44.92 -72.39 -34.40
C GLU A 135 44.51 -72.86 -35.80
N LYS A 136 43.85 -72.00 -36.59
CA LYS A 136 43.46 -72.31 -37.98
C LYS A 136 44.64 -72.49 -38.93
N ILE A 137 45.73 -71.74 -38.75
CA ILE A 137 46.92 -71.81 -39.63
C ILE A 137 47.83 -72.99 -39.25
N LEU A 138 48.01 -73.28 -37.95
CA LEU A 138 48.87 -74.36 -37.47
C LEU A 138 48.20 -75.74 -37.45
N GLY A 139 46.87 -75.80 -37.57
CA GLY A 139 46.11 -77.05 -37.73
C GLY A 139 46.14 -77.97 -36.49
N ARG A 140 46.56 -77.47 -35.33
CA ARG A 140 46.56 -78.17 -34.04
C ARG A 140 46.23 -77.18 -32.90
N PRO A 141 45.40 -77.58 -31.92
CA PRO A 141 45.07 -76.74 -30.78
C PRO A 141 46.33 -76.49 -29.95
N ILE A 142 46.59 -75.22 -29.64
CA ILE A 142 47.67 -74.82 -28.74
C ILE A 142 47.17 -75.06 -27.31
N SER A 143 47.66 -76.11 -26.65
CA SER A 143 47.43 -76.30 -25.22
C SER A 143 48.51 -75.58 -24.42
N SER A 144 48.17 -74.39 -23.92
CA SER A 144 48.37 -73.95 -22.52
C SER A 144 48.13 -72.46 -22.42
#